data_AF-A0A9P7G395-F1
#
_entry.id   AF-A0A9P7G395-F1
#
_cell.length_a   1.000
_cell.length_b   1.000
_cell.length_c   1.000
_cell.angle_alpha   90.00
_cell.angle_beta   90.00
_cell.angle_gamma   90.00
#
_symmetry.space_group_name_H-M   'P 1'
#
loop_
_entity.id
_entity.type
_entity.pdbx_description
1 polymer ?
#
loop_
_entity_poly.entity_id
_entity_poly.type
_entity_poly.pdbx_seq_one_letter_code
_entity_poly.pdbx_strand_id
1 'polypeptide(L)'
;GTIFAATGPVPLTNASASVTFSTTNFTLPPGLSLPVVAQFTLPEGDASTFPVYSGFIEVSSGPTDNLHVTYLGLGASLKDKQVLDTTDKWLGIRFPLVLNSTLNIQVNPTNYTFKGQDAPILLYRLVFGTPYFRLDLVDFNIQLADIPNEGDSFSNVPIVGPLADFDYIPRHDNSQSTGASVVRLSTHFANGTSIPNGSYRLLIRALRVTGDATKEEDYDSWLSPIIGFQT
;
A
#
# COMPACT_ATOMS: atom_id res chain seq x y z
N GLY A 1 14.09 5.28 -6.54
CA GLY A 1 12.80 5.75 -7.08
C GLY A 1 11.97 6.47 -6.03
N THR A 2 10.87 7.11 -6.44
CA THR A 2 9.90 7.75 -5.52
C THR A 2 8.72 6.80 -5.26
N ILE A 3 7.96 7.04 -4.18
CA ILE A 3 6.74 6.27 -3.89
C ILE A 3 5.57 6.63 -4.83
N PHE A 4 5.64 7.79 -5.47
CA PHE A 4 4.59 8.35 -6.32
C PHE A 4 4.57 7.70 -7.70
N ALA A 5 3.39 7.70 -8.33
CA ALA A 5 3.28 7.34 -9.73
C ALA A 5 4.02 8.37 -10.60
N ALA A 6 4.76 7.89 -11.60
CA ALA A 6 5.36 8.76 -12.60
C ALA A 6 4.28 9.35 -13.51
N THR A 7 4.33 10.64 -13.79
CA THR A 7 3.43 11.32 -14.74
C THR A 7 3.75 11.01 -16.21
N GLY A 8 4.89 10.33 -16.45
CA GLY A 8 5.38 9.98 -17.77
C GLY A 8 6.09 11.14 -18.49
N PRO A 9 6.77 10.85 -19.62
CA PRO A 9 7.14 9.50 -20.07
C PRO A 9 8.14 8.86 -19.08
N VAL A 10 8.06 7.53 -18.90
CA VAL A 10 9.03 6.81 -18.06
C VAL A 10 10.32 6.58 -18.84
N PRO A 11 11.51 6.73 -18.22
CA PRO A 11 12.78 6.50 -18.91
C PRO A 11 12.88 5.08 -19.46
N LEU A 12 13.39 4.95 -20.68
CA LEU A 12 13.72 3.66 -21.27
C LEU A 12 15.20 3.34 -21.01
N THR A 13 15.50 2.05 -20.87
CA THR A 13 16.87 1.55 -20.75
C THR A 13 17.11 0.49 -21.80
N ASN A 14 18.37 0.20 -22.11
CA ASN A 14 18.74 -0.90 -22.99
C ASN A 14 18.82 -2.25 -22.26
N ALA A 15 18.47 -2.29 -20.97
CA ALA A 15 18.45 -3.54 -20.21
C ALA A 15 17.28 -4.42 -20.68
N SER A 16 17.55 -5.70 -20.87
CA SER A 16 16.57 -6.69 -21.30
C SER A 16 16.55 -7.90 -20.36
N ALA A 17 15.40 -8.56 -20.30
CA ALA A 17 15.30 -9.84 -19.59
C ALA A 17 15.99 -10.92 -20.43
N SER A 18 16.66 -11.85 -19.77
CA SER A 18 17.11 -13.08 -20.43
C SER A 18 16.11 -14.19 -20.20
N VAL A 19 15.95 -15.07 -21.19
CA VAL A 19 14.96 -16.16 -21.15
C VAL A 19 15.65 -17.46 -21.53
N THR A 20 15.47 -18.49 -20.72
CA THR A 20 15.88 -19.86 -21.04
C THR A 20 14.64 -20.73 -21.21
N PHE A 21 14.62 -21.54 -22.27
CA PHE A 21 13.50 -22.43 -22.57
C PHE A 21 13.84 -23.88 -22.24
N SER A 22 12.87 -24.64 -21.76
CA SER A 22 13.02 -26.10 -21.58
C SER A 22 13.28 -26.83 -22.90
N THR A 23 12.79 -26.28 -24.01
CA THR A 23 13.15 -26.67 -25.38
C THR A 23 13.04 -25.48 -26.31
N THR A 24 13.91 -25.41 -27.31
CA THR A 24 13.89 -24.38 -28.36
C THR A 24 13.42 -24.93 -29.70
N ASN A 25 13.18 -26.24 -29.81
CA ASN A 25 12.67 -26.90 -31.01
C ASN A 25 11.82 -28.12 -30.63
N PHE A 26 10.72 -28.34 -31.35
CA PHE A 26 9.83 -29.48 -31.12
C PHE A 26 9.00 -29.80 -32.37
N THR A 27 8.39 -30.97 -32.38
CA THR A 27 7.36 -31.36 -33.35
C THR A 27 6.04 -31.54 -32.61
N LEU A 28 4.99 -30.86 -33.09
CA LEU A 28 3.67 -30.91 -32.48
C LEU A 28 2.68 -31.61 -33.43
N PRO A 29 2.23 -32.84 -33.13
CA PRO A 29 1.21 -33.50 -33.92
C PRO A 29 -0.15 -32.80 -33.83
N PRO A 30 -1.03 -32.96 -34.85
CA PRO A 30 -2.37 -32.39 -34.83
C PRO A 30 -3.16 -32.80 -33.58
N GLY A 31 -3.81 -31.83 -32.95
CA GLY A 31 -4.67 -32.04 -31.78
C GLY A 31 -3.93 -32.30 -30.46
N LEU A 32 -2.59 -32.25 -30.44
CA LEU A 32 -1.79 -32.40 -29.22
C LEU A 32 -1.32 -31.06 -28.67
N SER A 33 -0.91 -31.07 -27.40
CA SER A 33 -0.30 -29.95 -26.69
C SER A 33 1.05 -30.37 -26.11
N LEU A 34 2.04 -29.48 -26.21
CA LEU A 34 3.37 -29.67 -25.60
C LEU A 34 3.69 -28.48 -24.70
N PRO A 35 3.93 -28.68 -23.39
CA PRO A 35 4.34 -27.60 -22.51
C PRO A 35 5.79 -27.19 -22.79
N VAL A 36 6.02 -25.89 -23.00
CA VAL A 36 7.35 -25.27 -23.06
C VAL A 36 7.48 -24.32 -21.89
N VAL A 37 8.46 -24.54 -21.02
CA VAL A 37 8.70 -23.69 -19.85
C VAL A 37 9.71 -22.62 -20.22
N ALA A 38 9.33 -21.36 -20.06
CA ALA A 38 10.20 -20.20 -20.19
C ALA A 38 10.58 -19.70 -18.80
N GLN A 39 11.87 -19.70 -18.49
CA GLN A 39 12.41 -19.16 -17.25
C GLN A 39 13.07 -17.81 -17.53
N PHE A 40 12.57 -16.77 -16.88
CA PHE A 40 13.02 -15.39 -17.06
C PHE A 40 14.01 -15.01 -15.96
N THR A 41 15.08 -14.32 -16.33
CA THR A 41 15.95 -13.58 -15.40
C THR A 41 15.68 -12.10 -15.58
N LEU A 42 15.50 -11.39 -14.45
CA LEU A 42 15.22 -9.97 -14.45
C LEU A 42 16.33 -9.17 -15.16
N PRO A 43 15.98 -8.14 -15.94
CA PRO A 43 16.97 -7.17 -16.42
C PRO A 43 17.65 -6.47 -15.24
N GLU A 44 18.91 -6.04 -15.43
CA GLU A 44 19.55 -5.13 -14.47
C GLU A 44 18.82 -3.79 -14.42
N GLY A 45 18.64 -3.25 -13.21
CA GLY A 45 17.99 -1.94 -13.03
C GLY A 45 17.77 -1.59 -11.55
N ASP A 46 17.38 -0.34 -11.32
CA ASP A 46 17.00 0.13 -9.98
C ASP A 46 15.58 -0.36 -9.64
N ALA A 47 15.49 -1.44 -8.85
CA ALA A 47 14.23 -2.02 -8.39
C ALA A 47 13.33 -1.01 -7.66
N SER A 48 13.89 0.03 -7.03
CA SER A 48 13.11 1.07 -6.36
C SER A 48 12.35 2.00 -7.32
N THR A 49 12.61 1.89 -8.63
CA THR A 49 11.79 2.54 -9.68
C THR A 49 10.62 1.67 -10.15
N PHE A 50 10.52 0.42 -9.69
CA PHE A 50 9.52 -0.55 -10.13
C PHE A 50 9.51 -0.70 -11.67
N PRO A 51 10.66 -1.02 -12.28
CA PRO A 51 10.79 -1.03 -13.73
C PRO A 51 9.96 -2.15 -14.34
N VAL A 52 9.20 -1.82 -15.38
CA VAL A 52 8.44 -2.79 -16.16
C VAL A 52 9.28 -3.23 -17.35
N TYR A 53 9.35 -4.53 -17.59
CA TYR A 53 9.99 -5.12 -18.77
C TYR A 53 8.99 -5.95 -19.55
N SER A 54 9.13 -5.98 -20.87
CA SER A 54 8.23 -6.70 -21.75
C SER A 54 8.96 -7.16 -23.00
N GLY A 55 8.30 -8.03 -23.75
CA GLY A 55 8.76 -8.52 -25.02
C GLY A 55 7.82 -9.58 -25.57
N PHE A 56 8.34 -10.40 -26.47
CA PHE A 56 7.63 -11.56 -26.98
C PHE A 56 8.57 -12.74 -27.22
N ILE A 57 8.02 -13.94 -27.13
CA ILE A 57 8.65 -15.19 -27.55
C ILE A 57 8.12 -15.48 -28.95
N GLU A 58 9.03 -15.72 -29.89
CA GLU A 58 8.68 -16.10 -31.26
C GLU A 58 8.74 -17.62 -31.42
N VAL A 59 7.69 -18.19 -32.00
CA VAL A 59 7.61 -19.60 -32.39
C VAL A 59 7.43 -19.64 -33.90
N SER A 60 8.46 -20.11 -34.60
CA SER A 60 8.50 -20.19 -36.05
C SER A 60 8.36 -21.63 -36.53
N SER A 61 7.54 -21.85 -37.55
CA SER A 61 7.38 -23.12 -38.26
C SER A 61 7.42 -22.89 -39.77
N GLY A 62 8.43 -23.45 -40.43
CA GLY A 62 8.60 -23.25 -41.87
C GLY A 62 8.82 -21.77 -42.26
N PRO A 63 8.58 -21.41 -43.53
CA PRO A 63 8.94 -20.09 -44.06
C PRO A 63 7.95 -18.96 -43.70
N THR A 64 6.73 -19.27 -43.25
CA THR A 64 5.65 -18.28 -43.11
C THR A 64 4.98 -18.25 -41.75
N ASP A 65 5.06 -19.33 -40.97
CA ASP A 65 4.25 -19.43 -39.76
C ASP A 65 5.08 -18.92 -38.58
N ASN A 66 4.85 -17.67 -38.20
CA ASN A 66 5.43 -17.04 -37.02
C ASN A 66 4.33 -16.68 -36.03
N LEU A 67 4.44 -17.20 -34.81
CA LEU A 67 3.54 -16.89 -33.71
C LEU A 67 4.31 -16.14 -32.62
N HIS A 68 3.67 -15.17 -31.99
CA HIS A 68 4.23 -14.43 -30.88
C HIS A 68 3.44 -14.68 -29.60
N VAL A 69 4.16 -14.95 -28.52
CA VAL A 69 3.63 -14.97 -27.15
C VAL A 69 4.21 -13.77 -26.42
N THR A 70 3.39 -12.77 -26.14
CA THR A 70 3.84 -11.56 -25.43
C THR A 70 4.01 -11.84 -23.94
N TYR A 71 4.97 -11.14 -23.33
CA TYR A 71 5.20 -11.19 -21.89
C TYR A 71 5.39 -9.79 -21.31
N LEU A 72 5.01 -9.65 -20.05
CA LEU A 72 5.17 -8.45 -19.24
C LEU A 72 5.58 -8.89 -17.83
N GLY A 73 6.57 -8.22 -17.27
CA GLY A 73 7.03 -8.46 -15.91
C GLY A 73 7.46 -7.19 -15.21
N LEU A 74 7.64 -7.30 -13.90
CA LEU A 74 8.09 -6.23 -13.03
C LEU A 74 9.46 -6.61 -12.46
N GLY A 75 10.46 -5.75 -12.63
CA GLY A 75 11.81 -5.91 -12.09
C GLY A 75 11.93 -5.48 -10.63
N ALA A 76 10.88 -5.70 -9.83
CA ALA A 76 10.81 -5.33 -8.41
C ALA A 76 9.73 -6.17 -7.70
N SER A 77 9.81 -6.22 -6.36
CA SER A 77 8.78 -6.83 -5.52
C SER A 77 7.70 -5.81 -5.17
N LEU A 78 6.43 -6.09 -5.49
CA LEU A 78 5.31 -5.20 -5.11
C LEU A 78 5.12 -5.12 -3.59
N LYS A 79 5.60 -6.12 -2.85
CA LYS A 79 5.62 -6.12 -1.38
C LYS A 79 6.52 -5.02 -0.81
N ASP A 80 7.49 -4.52 -1.57
CA ASP A 80 8.36 -3.41 -1.17
C ASP A 80 7.78 -2.04 -1.58
N LYS A 81 6.63 -2.01 -2.27
CA LYS A 81 5.99 -0.76 -2.68
C LYS A 81 5.23 -0.16 -1.50
N GLN A 82 5.74 0.93 -0.97
CA GLN A 82 5.01 1.76 -0.02
C GLN A 82 3.67 2.21 -0.63
N VAL A 83 2.58 1.98 0.10
CA VAL A 83 1.20 2.27 -0.25
C VAL A 83 0.69 3.53 0.46
N LEU A 84 1.12 3.80 1.70
CA LEU A 84 0.70 4.97 2.49
C LEU A 84 1.63 6.16 2.21
N ASP A 85 1.09 7.34 1.92
CA ASP A 85 1.91 8.55 1.78
C ASP A 85 2.37 9.03 3.16
N THR A 86 3.68 8.98 3.40
CA THR A 86 4.30 9.45 4.64
C THR A 86 5.14 10.73 4.42
N THR A 87 4.90 11.46 3.33
CA THR A 87 5.73 12.57 2.86
C THR A 87 4.95 13.88 2.81
N ASP A 88 5.65 14.98 2.54
CA ASP A 88 5.11 16.32 2.31
C ASP A 88 4.97 16.70 0.82
N LYS A 89 5.23 15.76 -0.09
CA LYS A 89 5.44 16.07 -1.51
C LYS A 89 4.19 16.57 -2.24
N TRP A 90 3.00 16.15 -1.83
CA TRP A 90 1.78 16.47 -2.57
C TRP A 90 1.24 17.88 -2.28
N LEU A 91 1.17 18.29 -1.00
CA LEU A 91 0.61 19.58 -0.57
C LEU A 91 1.58 20.44 0.26
N GLY A 92 2.85 20.05 0.39
CA GLY A 92 3.79 20.71 1.30
C GLY A 92 3.52 20.44 2.79
N ILE A 93 2.60 19.52 3.08
CA ILE A 93 2.23 19.07 4.43
C ILE A 93 2.35 17.55 4.51
N ARG A 94 2.88 17.05 5.62
CA ARG A 94 3.16 15.63 5.80
C ARG A 94 1.88 14.84 6.09
N PHE A 95 1.65 13.76 5.35
CA PHE A 95 0.58 12.79 5.60
C PHE A 95 1.10 11.54 6.34
N PRO A 96 0.21 10.72 6.92
CA PRO A 96 -1.12 11.09 7.42
C PRO A 96 -1.04 12.18 8.50
N LEU A 97 -2.15 12.87 8.76
CA LEU A 97 -2.24 13.94 9.76
C LEU A 97 -3.61 14.00 10.42
N VAL A 98 -3.67 14.60 11.61
CA VAL A 98 -4.94 14.89 12.31
C VAL A 98 -5.17 16.39 12.29
N LEU A 99 -6.37 16.82 11.96
CA LEU A 99 -6.85 18.18 12.16
C LEU A 99 -7.70 18.25 13.43
N ASN A 100 -7.58 19.35 14.17
CA ASN A 100 -8.46 19.64 15.29
C ASN A 100 -9.80 20.24 14.83
N SER A 101 -10.67 20.58 15.78
CA SER A 101 -12.01 21.12 15.52
C SER A 101 -12.05 22.49 14.85
N THR A 102 -10.89 23.16 14.77
CA THR A 102 -10.71 24.43 14.05
C THR A 102 -10.00 24.26 12.70
N LEU A 103 -9.83 23.01 12.25
CA LEU A 103 -9.15 22.61 11.01
C LEU A 103 -7.64 22.93 10.97
N ASN A 104 -7.03 23.13 12.13
CA ASN A 104 -5.57 23.26 12.24
C ASN A 104 -4.93 21.89 12.45
N ILE A 105 -3.73 21.68 11.90
CA ILE A 105 -2.96 20.44 12.12
C ILE A 105 -2.69 20.28 13.62
N GLN A 106 -3.16 19.18 14.17
CA GLN A 106 -2.88 18.80 15.54
C GLN A 106 -1.44 18.30 15.64
N VAL A 107 -0.63 18.98 16.44
CA VAL A 107 0.76 18.58 16.75
C VAL A 107 0.92 18.09 18.18
N ASN A 108 0.13 18.62 19.11
CA ASN A 108 0.19 18.30 20.54
C ASN A 108 -0.97 17.38 20.97
N PRO A 109 -0.84 16.67 22.11
CA PRO A 109 -1.96 16.01 22.76
C PRO A 109 -3.14 16.96 22.91
N THR A 110 -4.33 16.54 22.48
CA THR A 110 -5.53 17.40 22.45
C THR A 110 -6.75 16.62 22.93
N ASN A 111 -7.54 17.22 23.82
CA ASN A 111 -8.81 16.66 24.29
C ASN A 111 -9.96 17.15 23.41
N TYR A 112 -10.89 16.24 23.11
CA TYR A 112 -12.08 16.50 22.33
C TYR A 112 -13.33 16.08 23.10
N THR A 113 -14.33 16.94 23.09
CA THR A 113 -15.63 16.71 23.75
C THR A 113 -16.60 15.91 22.89
N PHE A 114 -16.33 15.78 21.58
CA PHE A 114 -17.20 15.16 20.59
C PHE A 114 -18.61 15.79 20.51
N LYS A 115 -18.76 17.02 21.03
CA LYS A 115 -20.00 17.81 20.97
C LYS A 115 -19.94 18.78 19.79
N GLY A 116 -21.01 18.80 19.00
CA GLY A 116 -21.06 19.63 17.80
C GLY A 116 -19.92 19.29 16.83
N GLN A 117 -19.04 20.26 16.58
CA GLN A 117 -17.89 20.10 15.69
C GLN A 117 -16.60 19.67 16.39
N ASP A 118 -16.61 19.52 17.71
CA ASP A 118 -15.40 19.27 18.50
C ASP A 118 -14.93 17.80 18.45
N ALA A 119 -14.42 17.37 17.30
CA ALA A 119 -13.87 16.04 17.08
C ALA A 119 -12.64 16.12 16.16
N PRO A 120 -11.67 15.20 16.30
CA PRO A 120 -10.52 15.14 15.42
C PRO A 120 -10.91 14.61 14.04
N ILE A 121 -10.20 15.09 13.03
CA ILE A 121 -10.38 14.65 11.63
C ILE A 121 -9.05 14.09 11.14
N LEU A 122 -9.02 12.81 10.82
CA LEU A 122 -7.88 12.15 10.21
C LEU A 122 -7.90 12.38 8.69
N LEU A 123 -6.77 12.83 8.15
CA LEU A 123 -6.49 12.87 6.72
C LEU A 123 -5.37 11.90 6.40
N TYR A 124 -5.60 11.01 5.44
CA TYR A 124 -4.58 10.08 4.95
C TYR A 124 -4.63 9.96 3.43
N ARG A 125 -3.52 9.54 2.84
CA ARG A 125 -3.39 9.39 1.40
C ARG A 125 -2.68 8.10 1.07
N LEU A 126 -3.18 7.40 0.06
CA LEU A 126 -2.58 6.19 -0.48
C LEU A 126 -1.97 6.50 -1.85
N VAL A 127 -0.66 6.26 -2.00
CA VAL A 127 0.12 6.41 -3.24
C VAL A 127 0.08 5.16 -4.13
N PHE A 128 -0.36 4.04 -3.57
CA PHE A 128 -0.61 2.79 -4.28
C PHE A 128 -1.86 2.11 -3.71
N GLY A 129 -2.41 1.12 -4.43
CA GLY A 129 -3.56 0.37 -3.92
C GLY A 129 -3.16 -0.50 -2.73
N THR A 130 -4.07 -0.73 -1.79
CA THR A 130 -3.86 -1.60 -0.64
C THR A 130 -4.90 -2.72 -0.62
N PRO A 131 -4.51 -4.00 -0.48
CA PRO A 131 -5.47 -5.10 -0.38
C PRO A 131 -6.30 -5.05 0.91
N TYR A 132 -5.73 -4.52 2.00
CA TYR A 132 -6.42 -4.38 3.28
C TYR A 132 -5.95 -3.12 4.01
N PHE A 133 -6.89 -2.23 4.33
CA PHE A 133 -6.68 -1.06 5.15
C PHE A 133 -7.40 -1.23 6.48
N ARG A 134 -6.74 -0.86 7.57
CA ARG A 134 -7.35 -0.85 8.91
C ARG A 134 -6.95 0.39 9.69
N LEU A 135 -7.93 0.92 10.41
CA LEU A 135 -7.79 2.01 11.37
C LEU A 135 -8.25 1.51 12.74
N ASP A 136 -7.33 1.48 13.69
CA ASP A 136 -7.59 1.08 15.07
C ASP A 136 -7.37 2.25 16.03
N LEU A 137 -8.05 2.18 17.17
CA LEU A 137 -7.72 2.95 18.36
C LEU A 137 -6.80 2.09 19.25
N VAL A 138 -5.68 2.66 19.67
CA VAL A 138 -4.66 1.99 20.48
C VAL A 138 -4.33 2.81 21.73
N ASP A 139 -3.72 2.17 22.73
CA ASP A 139 -3.23 2.85 23.93
C ASP A 139 -2.28 4.02 23.58
N PHE A 140 -2.35 5.12 24.33
CA PHE A 140 -1.56 6.32 24.02
C PHE A 140 -0.05 6.16 24.23
N ASN A 141 0.38 5.19 25.04
CA ASN A 141 1.79 4.94 25.36
C ASN A 141 2.53 4.17 24.26
N ILE A 142 1.81 3.55 23.31
CA ILE A 142 2.40 2.79 22.22
C ILE A 142 3.41 3.65 21.44
N GLN A 143 4.58 3.08 21.17
CA GLN A 143 5.57 3.63 20.26
C GLN A 143 5.52 2.89 18.93
N LEU A 144 5.92 3.56 17.85
CA LEU A 144 5.98 2.92 16.54
C LEU A 144 6.99 1.76 16.52
N ALA A 145 8.03 1.82 17.35
CA ALA A 145 8.99 0.72 17.54
C ALA A 145 8.37 -0.52 18.21
N ASP A 146 7.23 -0.34 18.90
CA ASP A 146 6.47 -1.44 19.50
C ASP A 146 5.54 -2.11 18.46
N ILE A 147 5.43 -1.54 17.25
CA ILE A 147 4.80 -2.22 16.11
C ILE A 147 5.84 -3.20 15.56
N PRO A 148 5.54 -4.51 15.56
CA PRO A 148 6.57 -5.49 15.32
C PRO A 148 7.15 -5.40 13.90
N ASN A 149 8.48 -5.42 13.82
CA ASN A 149 9.21 -5.14 12.58
C ASN A 149 9.54 -6.39 11.76
N GLU A 150 9.68 -7.58 12.37
CA GLU A 150 9.85 -8.83 11.62
C GLU A 150 9.28 -10.07 12.36
N GLY A 151 8.45 -10.87 11.68
CA GLY A 151 8.01 -12.20 12.14
C GLY A 151 7.04 -12.26 13.34
N ASP A 152 6.70 -11.13 13.93
CA ASP A 152 5.81 -11.05 15.10
C ASP A 152 4.34 -10.85 14.70
N SER A 153 3.45 -11.43 15.50
CA SER A 153 2.00 -11.36 15.28
C SER A 153 1.41 -10.06 15.85
N PHE A 154 0.23 -9.68 15.34
CA PHE A 154 -0.60 -8.56 15.84
C PHE A 154 -0.88 -8.59 17.35
N SER A 155 -0.65 -9.72 18.05
CA SER A 155 -0.98 -9.91 19.46
C SER A 155 -0.32 -8.94 20.43
N ASN A 156 0.81 -8.34 20.07
CA ASN A 156 1.55 -7.44 20.94
C ASN A 156 1.10 -5.97 20.83
N VAL A 157 0.23 -5.65 19.87
CA VAL A 157 -0.29 -4.29 19.71
C VAL A 157 -1.48 -4.07 20.65
N PRO A 158 -1.44 -3.10 21.57
CA PRO A 158 -2.53 -2.82 22.52
C PRO A 158 -3.71 -2.12 21.83
N ILE A 159 -4.41 -2.86 20.97
CA ILE A 159 -5.63 -2.40 20.29
C ILE A 159 -6.75 -2.31 21.32
N VAL A 160 -7.29 -1.09 21.48
CA VAL A 160 -8.46 -0.82 22.31
C VAL A 160 -9.74 -1.20 21.54
N GLY A 161 -9.78 -0.88 20.25
CA GLY A 161 -10.88 -1.30 19.38
C GLY A 161 -10.77 -0.78 17.93
N PRO A 162 -11.48 -1.42 16.99
CA PRO A 162 -11.46 -1.03 15.58
C PRO A 162 -12.32 0.20 15.32
N LEU A 163 -11.80 1.12 14.50
CA LEU A 163 -12.54 2.31 14.05
C LEU A 163 -13.09 2.13 12.63
N ALA A 164 -12.31 1.53 11.73
CA ALA A 164 -12.73 1.18 10.38
C ALA A 164 -11.77 0.16 9.74
N ASP A 165 -12.28 -0.63 8.80
CA ASP A 165 -11.47 -1.46 7.93
C ASP A 165 -12.13 -1.61 6.55
N PHE A 166 -11.29 -1.80 5.53
CA PHE A 166 -11.74 -1.91 4.14
C PHE A 166 -10.83 -2.80 3.33
N ASP A 167 -11.42 -3.61 2.46
CA ASP A 167 -10.69 -4.40 1.48
C ASP A 167 -10.52 -3.64 0.17
N TYR A 168 -9.40 -3.89 -0.51
CA TYR A 168 -9.12 -3.46 -1.89
C TYR A 168 -9.35 -1.96 -2.15
N ILE A 169 -8.72 -1.10 -1.35
CA ILE A 169 -8.81 0.35 -1.54
C ILE A 169 -7.82 0.80 -2.64
N PRO A 170 -8.30 1.54 -3.67
CA PRO A 170 -7.43 2.07 -4.70
C PRO A 170 -6.54 3.20 -4.18
N ARG A 171 -5.47 3.50 -4.91
CA ARG A 171 -4.67 4.71 -4.66
C ARG A 171 -5.52 5.97 -4.89
N HIS A 172 -5.14 7.05 -4.22
CA HIS A 172 -5.70 8.37 -4.50
C HIS A 172 -5.10 8.96 -5.77
N ASP A 173 -5.85 9.86 -6.42
CA ASP A 173 -5.32 10.67 -7.51
C ASP A 173 -4.44 11.83 -6.98
N ASN A 174 -4.01 12.71 -7.88
CA ASN A 174 -3.21 13.89 -7.52
C ASN A 174 -4.08 15.18 -7.46
N SER A 175 -5.40 15.07 -7.59
CA SER A 175 -6.31 16.22 -7.54
C SER A 175 -6.52 16.69 -6.10
N GLN A 176 -6.71 17.99 -5.88
CA GLN A 176 -6.93 18.53 -4.54
C GLN A 176 -8.26 18.10 -3.90
N SER A 177 -9.25 17.69 -4.70
CA SER A 177 -10.59 17.30 -4.21
C SER A 177 -10.68 15.83 -3.77
N THR A 178 -9.96 14.94 -4.43
CA THR A 178 -10.03 13.47 -4.22
C THR A 178 -8.66 12.85 -3.93
N GLY A 179 -7.64 13.68 -3.69
CA GLY A 179 -6.26 13.24 -3.45
C GLY A 179 -5.98 12.73 -2.04
N ALA A 180 -6.94 12.81 -1.11
CA ALA A 180 -6.84 12.23 0.23
C ALA A 180 -8.21 11.81 0.76
N SER A 181 -8.20 10.84 1.68
CA SER A 181 -9.36 10.41 2.44
C SER A 181 -9.49 11.23 3.72
N VAL A 182 -10.73 11.53 4.09
CA VAL A 182 -11.08 12.32 5.28
C VAL A 182 -11.94 11.44 6.19
N VAL A 183 -11.49 11.22 7.42
CA VAL A 183 -12.21 10.42 8.43
C VAL A 183 -12.43 11.29 9.66
N ARG A 184 -13.69 11.68 9.91
CA ARG A 184 -14.07 12.34 11.15
C ARG A 184 -14.30 11.28 12.22
N LEU A 185 -13.58 11.37 13.34
CA LEU A 185 -13.75 10.39 14.41
C LEU A 185 -15.13 10.51 15.06
N SER A 186 -15.63 9.37 15.53
CA SER A 186 -16.88 9.24 16.26
C SER A 186 -16.62 8.76 17.68
N THR A 187 -17.67 8.73 18.51
CA THR A 187 -17.62 8.22 19.88
C THR A 187 -17.89 6.72 19.98
N HIS A 188 -17.94 6.01 18.86
CA HIS A 188 -18.22 4.58 18.79
C HIS A 188 -17.19 3.87 17.92
N PHE A 189 -16.86 2.64 18.30
CA PHE A 189 -16.10 1.71 17.48
C PHE A 189 -16.94 1.24 16.29
N ALA A 190 -16.30 0.60 15.29
CA ALA A 190 -16.98 0.05 14.11
C ALA A 190 -18.10 -0.95 14.45
N ASN A 191 -17.98 -1.65 15.59
CA ASN A 191 -19.00 -2.57 16.10
C ASN A 191 -20.18 -1.89 16.82
N GLY A 192 -20.19 -0.55 16.89
CA GLY A 192 -21.23 0.24 17.54
C GLY A 192 -21.10 0.39 19.06
N THR A 193 -20.08 -0.18 19.69
CA THR A 193 -19.83 0.03 21.13
C THR A 193 -19.20 1.40 21.38
N SER A 194 -19.54 2.03 22.50
CA SER A 194 -19.02 3.36 22.85
C SER A 194 -17.55 3.31 23.23
N ILE A 195 -16.79 4.30 22.76
CA ILE A 195 -15.38 4.49 23.10
C ILE A 195 -15.30 5.12 24.51
N PRO A 196 -14.63 4.49 25.48
CA PRO A 196 -14.50 5.06 26.82
C PRO A 196 -13.68 6.36 26.83
N ASN A 197 -14.02 7.27 27.73
CA ASN A 197 -13.20 8.46 27.99
C ASN A 197 -11.78 8.05 28.39
N GLY A 198 -10.79 8.71 27.79
CA GLY A 198 -9.38 8.30 27.91
C GLY A 198 -8.48 9.00 26.90
N SER A 199 -7.19 8.68 26.93
CA SER A 199 -6.21 9.16 25.94
C SER A 199 -5.79 8.00 25.06
N TYR A 200 -5.74 8.23 23.75
CA TYR A 200 -5.47 7.19 22.76
C TYR A 200 -4.63 7.72 21.59
N ARG A 201 -4.20 6.81 20.72
CA ARG A 201 -3.70 7.14 19.38
C ARG A 201 -4.49 6.39 18.32
N LEU A 202 -4.49 6.93 17.10
CA LEU A 202 -4.93 6.23 15.91
C LEU A 202 -3.76 5.44 15.36
N LEU A 203 -4.02 4.19 14.98
CA LEU A 203 -3.09 3.36 14.24
C LEU A 203 -3.68 3.08 12.86
N ILE A 204 -3.03 3.62 11.82
CA ILE A 204 -3.27 3.22 10.44
C ILE A 204 -2.37 2.03 10.16
N ARG A 205 -2.94 1.00 9.51
CA ARG A 205 -2.19 -0.05 8.82
C ARG A 205 -2.73 -0.21 7.41
N ALA A 206 -1.86 -0.13 6.42
CA ALA A 206 -2.20 -0.37 5.02
C ALA A 206 -1.30 -1.48 4.46
N LEU A 207 -1.89 -2.62 4.11
CA LEU A 207 -1.16 -3.79 3.60
C LEU A 207 -0.51 -3.45 2.25
N ARG A 208 0.79 -3.72 2.12
CA ARG A 208 1.49 -3.60 0.83
C ARG A 208 1.02 -4.71 -0.12
N VAL A 209 1.02 -4.42 -1.41
CA VAL A 209 0.53 -5.38 -2.42
C VAL A 209 1.37 -6.65 -2.38
N THR A 210 0.73 -7.83 -2.43
CA THR A 210 1.36 -9.16 -2.24
C THR A 210 1.95 -9.43 -0.85
N GLY A 211 1.72 -8.54 0.13
CA GLY A 211 2.03 -8.78 1.53
C GLY A 211 1.14 -9.86 2.15
N ASP A 212 1.66 -10.50 3.20
CA ASP A 212 0.98 -11.44 4.07
C ASP A 212 0.23 -10.67 5.16
N ALA A 213 -1.10 -10.73 5.12
CA ALA A 213 -1.98 -10.03 6.06
C ALA A 213 -1.82 -10.51 7.52
N THR A 214 -1.07 -11.58 7.78
CA THR A 214 -0.76 -12.07 9.13
C THR A 214 0.51 -11.47 9.74
N LYS A 215 1.26 -10.67 8.96
CA LYS A 215 2.55 -10.09 9.36
C LYS A 215 2.51 -8.57 9.38
N GLU A 216 2.88 -7.96 10.50
CA GLU A 216 2.93 -6.50 10.66
C GLU A 216 3.97 -5.83 9.75
N GLU A 217 5.09 -6.51 9.45
CA GLU A 217 6.17 -6.03 8.57
C GLU A 217 5.70 -5.69 7.13
N ASP A 218 4.58 -6.30 6.72
CA ASP A 218 4.00 -6.16 5.39
C ASP A 218 3.03 -4.98 5.28
N TYR A 219 2.79 -4.26 6.38
CA TYR A 219 1.97 -3.07 6.42
C TYR A 219 2.82 -1.80 6.43
N ASP A 220 2.33 -0.76 5.77
CA ASP A 220 2.70 0.60 6.13
C ASP A 220 1.88 1.03 7.35
N SER A 221 2.58 1.41 8.41
CA SER A 221 1.97 1.76 9.69
C SER A 221 2.24 3.21 10.07
N TRP A 222 1.26 3.86 10.69
CA TRP A 222 1.38 5.23 11.18
C TRP A 222 0.58 5.45 12.46
N LEU A 223 1.17 6.18 13.41
CA LEU A 223 0.54 6.56 14.67
C LEU A 223 0.27 8.06 14.72
N SER A 224 -0.94 8.43 15.15
CA SER A 224 -1.31 9.83 15.35
C SER A 224 -0.67 10.45 16.60
N PRO A 225 -0.72 11.79 16.74
CA PRO A 225 -0.64 12.45 18.04
C PRO A 225 -1.72 11.92 19.01
N ILE A 226 -1.55 12.21 20.30
CA ILE A 226 -2.49 11.74 21.33
C ILE A 226 -3.84 12.47 21.21
N ILE A 227 -4.92 11.70 21.23
CA ILE A 227 -6.30 12.15 21.18
C ILE A 227 -6.98 11.80 22.50
N GLY A 228 -7.47 12.81 23.21
CA GLY A 228 -8.27 12.65 24.42
C GLY A 228 -9.76 12.60 24.10
N PHE A 229 -10.44 11.56 24.55
CA PHE A 229 -11.90 11.40 24.50
C PHE A 229 -12.50 11.90 25.82
N GLN A 230 -13.33 12.94 25.74
CA GLN A 230 -14.05 13.56 26.86
C GLN A 230 -15.53 13.74 26.50
N THR A 231 -16.17 12.64 26.11
CA THR A 231 -17.58 12.57 25.68
C THR A 231 -18.53 12.76 26.85
#